data_AF-A0A6J2GKT1-F1
#
_entry.id   AF-A0A6J2GKT1-F1
#
_cell.length_a   1.000
_cell.length_b   1.000
_cell.length_c   1.000
_cell.angle_alpha   90.00
_cell.angle_beta   90.00
_cell.angle_gamma   90.00
#
_symmetry.space_group_name_H-M   'P 1'
#
loop_
_entity.id
_entity.type
_entity.pdbx_description
1 polymer ?
#
loop_
_entity_poly.entity_id
_entity_poly.type
_entity_poly.pdbx_seq_one_letter_code
_entity_poly.pdbx_strand_id
1 'polypeptide(L)'
;MAGPVYPAWVTRWVSGQWRQSKRPPAIRPPRPLALADKVANRREQRGEAMCITEMSVMMACWKQNDFNDAACAEEIRVFYDCVAKAEKQRRNQNEDALSSRGNLPSSKVNKLLRRFPQIRHYP
;
A
#
# COMPACT_ATOMS: atom_id res chain seq x y z
N MET A 1 -15.75 16.81 -21.50
CA MET A 1 -14.93 15.74 -20.91
C MET A 1 -14.57 14.78 -22.02
N ALA A 2 -13.29 14.59 -22.32
CA ALA A 2 -12.88 13.59 -23.30
C ALA A 2 -13.22 12.20 -22.76
N GLY A 3 -13.86 11.36 -23.58
CA GLY A 3 -14.13 9.97 -23.22
C GLY A 3 -12.83 9.21 -22.98
N PRO A 4 -12.87 8.09 -22.22
CA PRO A 4 -11.68 7.29 -21.97
C PRO A 4 -11.11 6.76 -23.29
N VAL A 5 -9.83 7.05 -23.56
CA VAL A 5 -9.09 6.44 -24.66
C VAL A 5 -8.68 5.04 -24.23
N TYR A 6 -9.38 4.03 -24.74
CA TYR A 6 -9.04 2.64 -24.45
C TYR A 6 -7.84 2.19 -25.29
N PRO A 7 -6.91 1.41 -24.72
CA PRO A 7 -5.83 0.80 -25.49
C PRO A 7 -6.35 -0.04 -26.66
N ALA A 8 -5.60 -0.10 -27.76
CA ALA A 8 -5.99 -0.82 -28.98
C ALA A 8 -6.33 -2.30 -28.75
N TRP A 9 -5.74 -2.93 -27.72
CA TRP A 9 -6.05 -4.32 -27.37
C TRP A 9 -7.43 -4.46 -26.70
N VAL A 10 -7.90 -3.45 -25.95
CA VAL A 10 -9.22 -3.44 -25.31
C VAL A 10 -10.31 -3.21 -26.35
N THR A 11 -10.15 -2.22 -27.22
CA THR A 11 -11.08 -1.98 -28.33
C THR A 11 -11.12 -3.18 -29.25
N ARG A 12 -9.94 -3.73 -29.58
CA ARG A 12 -9.83 -5.00 -30.29
C ARG A 12 -10.57 -6.08 -29.55
N TRP A 13 -10.62 -6.17 -28.20
CA TRP A 13 -11.34 -7.14 -27.33
C TRP A 13 -12.82 -6.80 -27.07
N VAL A 14 -13.34 -5.67 -27.52
CA VAL A 14 -14.78 -5.37 -27.40
C VAL A 14 -15.49 -5.61 -28.74
N SER A 15 -14.81 -5.36 -29.86
CA SER A 15 -15.36 -5.45 -31.23
C SER A 15 -15.58 -6.85 -31.82
N GLY A 16 -15.31 -7.92 -31.06
CA GLY A 16 -15.30 -9.32 -31.55
C GLY A 16 -14.14 -9.69 -32.50
N GLN A 17 -13.28 -8.74 -32.90
CA GLN A 17 -12.35 -8.90 -34.03
C GLN A 17 -11.27 -9.99 -33.82
N TRP A 18 -11.03 -10.43 -32.58
CA TRP A 18 -10.15 -11.57 -32.25
C TRP A 18 -10.76 -12.91 -32.61
N ARG A 19 -12.08 -13.02 -32.81
CA ARG A 19 -12.71 -14.25 -33.33
C ARG A 19 -12.26 -14.55 -34.76
N GLN A 20 -11.91 -13.52 -35.53
CA GLN A 20 -11.52 -13.66 -36.94
C GLN A 20 -10.01 -13.76 -37.15
N SER A 21 -9.18 -13.41 -36.15
CA SER A 21 -7.73 -13.48 -36.28
C SER A 21 -7.16 -14.79 -35.73
N LYS A 22 -6.11 -15.33 -36.38
CA LYS A 22 -5.46 -16.59 -35.98
C LYS A 22 -4.77 -16.53 -34.60
N ARG A 23 -4.69 -15.36 -33.96
CA ARG A 23 -3.98 -15.19 -32.67
C ARG A 23 -4.87 -14.50 -31.65
N PRO A 24 -5.25 -15.19 -30.56
CA PRO A 24 -5.99 -14.55 -29.48
C PRO A 24 -5.15 -13.40 -28.87
N PRO A 25 -5.81 -12.41 -28.26
CA PRO A 25 -5.12 -11.31 -27.58
C PRO A 25 -4.28 -11.86 -26.41
N ALA A 26 -3.09 -11.30 -26.22
CA ALA A 26 -2.10 -11.78 -25.24
C ALA A 26 -2.59 -11.69 -23.79
N ILE A 27 -3.53 -10.79 -23.51
CA ILE A 27 -4.10 -10.58 -22.19
C ILE A 27 -5.62 -10.78 -22.29
N ARG A 28 -6.13 -11.80 -21.59
CA ARG A 28 -7.56 -11.99 -21.37
C ARG A 28 -7.88 -11.53 -19.94
N PRO A 29 -8.60 -10.41 -19.75
CA PRO A 29 -8.96 -9.99 -18.41
C PRO A 29 -9.91 -11.02 -17.78
N PRO A 30 -9.65 -11.49 -16.55
CA PRO A 30 -10.50 -12.50 -15.88
C PRO A 30 -11.83 -11.91 -15.39
N ARG A 31 -11.97 -10.58 -15.42
CA ARG A 31 -13.16 -9.84 -14.99
C ARG A 31 -13.58 -8.87 -16.11
N PRO A 32 -14.88 -8.55 -16.21
CA PRO A 32 -15.35 -7.56 -17.18
C PRO A 32 -14.72 -6.21 -16.91
N LEU A 33 -14.41 -5.47 -17.98
CA LEU A 33 -13.83 -4.12 -17.93
C LEU A 33 -14.91 -3.07 -17.60
N ALA A 34 -15.54 -3.23 -16.44
CA ALA A 34 -16.55 -2.32 -15.92
C ALA A 34 -16.15 -1.83 -14.52
N LEU A 35 -16.29 -0.52 -14.29
CA LEU A 35 -16.06 0.10 -12.97
C LEU A 35 -17.02 -0.48 -11.94
N ALA A 36 -16.49 -0.79 -10.75
CA ALA A 36 -17.28 -1.25 -9.61
C ALA A 36 -17.66 -0.07 -8.71
N ASP A 37 -18.74 -0.22 -7.94
CA ASP A 37 -19.25 0.82 -7.03
C ASP A 37 -18.46 0.90 -5.71
N LYS A 38 -17.26 0.31 -5.67
CA LYS A 38 -16.37 0.34 -4.51
C LYS A 38 -14.91 0.31 -4.93
N VAL A 39 -14.08 0.99 -4.15
CA VAL A 39 -12.63 0.92 -4.17
C VAL A 39 -12.13 0.02 -3.05
N ALA A 40 -10.99 -0.61 -3.28
CA ALA A 40 -10.31 -1.42 -2.27
C ALA A 40 -9.86 -0.54 -1.09
N ASN A 41 -9.82 -1.12 0.10
CA ASN A 41 -9.22 -0.45 1.24
C ASN A 41 -7.72 -0.27 1.02
N ARG A 42 -7.18 0.84 1.50
CA ARG A 42 -5.73 1.06 1.52
C ARG A 42 -5.12 -0.07 2.34
N ARG A 43 -4.12 -0.74 1.77
CA ARG A 43 -3.35 -1.74 2.49
C ARG A 43 -2.51 -1.03 3.55
N GLU A 44 -2.59 -1.50 4.79
CA GLU A 44 -1.65 -1.10 5.84
C GLU A 44 -0.24 -1.50 5.41
N GLN A 45 0.71 -0.59 5.61
CA GLN A 45 2.11 -0.91 5.37
C GLN A 45 2.52 -1.98 6.38
N ARG A 46 3.14 -3.04 5.89
CA ARG A 46 3.71 -4.07 6.78
C ARG A 46 4.78 -3.39 7.63
N GLY A 47 4.77 -3.66 8.93
CA GLY A 47 5.78 -3.12 9.85
C GLY A 47 7.17 -3.57 9.42
N GLU A 48 8.04 -2.61 9.17
CA GLU A 48 9.48 -2.85 9.01
C GLU A 48 10.13 -2.81 10.40
N ALA A 49 11.15 -3.65 10.62
CA ALA A 49 11.89 -3.60 11.87
C ALA A 49 12.64 -2.28 11.95
N MET A 50 12.28 -1.44 12.93
CA MET A 50 12.94 -0.17 13.20
C MET A 50 14.14 -0.40 14.13
N CYS A 51 15.12 0.50 14.10
CA CYS A 51 16.30 0.49 14.98
C CYS A 51 17.28 -0.68 14.79
N ILE A 52 17.31 -1.29 13.60
CA ILE A 52 18.24 -2.39 13.27
C ILE A 52 19.70 -1.93 13.35
N THR A 53 20.00 -0.69 12.94
CA THR A 53 21.34 -0.12 12.97
C THR A 53 21.87 -0.04 14.41
N GLU A 54 21.11 0.58 15.30
CA GLU A 54 21.49 0.72 16.71
C GLU A 54 21.58 -0.65 17.41
N MET A 55 20.67 -1.56 17.07
CA MET A 55 20.73 -2.94 17.55
C MET A 55 22.03 -3.62 17.12
N SER A 56 22.47 -3.44 15.87
CA SER A 56 23.72 -4.04 15.39
C SER A 56 24.96 -3.49 16.09
N VAL A 57 24.98 -2.20 16.43
CA VAL A 57 26.08 -1.55 17.15
C VAL A 57 26.13 -2.03 18.60
N MET A 58 25.00 -2.09 19.28
CA MET A 58 24.90 -2.64 20.64
C MET A 58 25.38 -4.09 20.71
N MET A 59 24.97 -4.93 19.75
CA MET A 59 25.42 -6.33 19.67
C MET A 59 26.92 -6.45 19.39
N ALA A 60 27.49 -5.53 18.60
CA ALA A 60 28.92 -5.48 18.35
C ALA A 60 29.70 -5.11 19.62
N CYS A 61 29.22 -4.14 20.41
CA CYS A 61 29.84 -3.79 21.69
C CYS A 61 29.76 -4.96 22.69
N TRP A 62 28.60 -5.60 22.83
CA TRP A 62 28.44 -6.75 23.71
C TRP A 62 29.40 -7.88 23.34
N LYS A 63 29.56 -8.16 22.05
CA LYS A 63 30.50 -9.20 21.59
C LYS A 63 31.96 -8.90 21.98
N GLN A 64 32.35 -7.62 22.06
CA GLN A 64 33.71 -7.22 22.42
C GLN A 64 33.95 -7.18 23.93
N ASN A 65 32.90 -6.98 24.72
CA ASN A 65 32.97 -6.76 26.17
C ASN A 65 32.27 -7.86 26.98
N ASP A 66 32.21 -9.09 26.46
CA ASP A 66 31.59 -10.25 27.10
C ASP A 66 30.16 -9.98 27.61
N PHE A 67 29.37 -9.26 26.82
CA PHE A 67 27.99 -8.89 27.11
C PHE A 67 27.83 -8.07 28.41
N ASN A 68 28.86 -7.29 28.78
CA ASN A 68 28.78 -6.40 29.92
C ASN A 68 28.04 -5.09 29.58
N ASP A 69 26.85 -4.91 30.16
CA ASP A 69 26.02 -3.72 29.95
C ASP A 69 26.66 -2.42 30.43
N ALA A 70 27.50 -2.47 31.48
CA ALA A 70 28.17 -1.28 31.98
C ALA A 70 29.23 -0.76 30.99
N ALA A 71 29.88 -1.66 30.25
CA ALA A 71 30.85 -1.32 29.22
C ALA A 71 30.19 -0.79 27.94
N CYS A 72 28.94 -1.18 27.67
CA CYS A 72 28.18 -0.82 26.47
C CYS A 72 27.01 0.16 26.76
N ALA A 73 27.11 0.91 27.86
CA ALA A 73 26.01 1.73 28.35
C ALA A 73 25.55 2.80 27.34
N GLU A 74 26.49 3.35 26.55
CA GLU A 74 26.17 4.37 25.56
C GLU A 74 25.44 3.77 24.35
N GLU A 75 25.89 2.63 23.83
CA GLU A 75 25.23 1.91 22.72
C GLU A 75 23.81 1.46 23.12
N ILE A 76 23.65 1.01 24.36
CA ILE A 76 22.35 0.63 24.92
C ILE A 76 21.41 1.85 24.99
N ARG A 77 21.90 3.01 25.46
CA ARG A 77 21.10 4.24 25.51
C ARG A 77 20.64 4.68 24.12
N VAL A 78 21.54 4.67 23.14
CA VAL A 78 21.21 5.05 21.75
C VAL A 78 20.15 4.12 21.16
N PHE A 79 20.26 2.80 21.41
CA PHE A 79 19.25 1.83 20.99
C PHE A 79 17.88 2.13 21.61
N TYR A 80 17.79 2.34 22.92
CA TYR A 80 16.52 2.65 23.58
C TYR A 80 15.93 4.00 23.16
N ASP A 81 16.76 5.00 22.91
CA ASP A 81 16.31 6.29 22.36
C ASP A 81 15.69 6.12 20.97
N CYS A 82 16.25 5.24 20.13
CA CYS A 82 15.65 4.90 18.85
C CYS A 82 14.30 4.20 19.04
N VAL A 83 14.22 3.22 19.94
CA VAL A 83 12.98 2.49 20.23
C VAL A 83 11.88 3.44 20.71
N ALA A 84 12.19 4.35 21.64
CA ALA A 84 11.24 5.34 22.14
C ALA A 84 10.71 6.26 21.03
N LYS A 85 11.58 6.71 20.12
CA LYS A 85 11.19 7.51 18.95
C LYS A 85 10.32 6.69 17.98
N ALA A 86 10.70 5.45 17.71
CA ALA A 86 9.95 4.54 16.84
C ALA A 86 8.54 4.25 17.38
N GLU A 87 8.40 3.99 18.69
CA GLU A 87 7.10 3.80 19.33
C GLU A 87 6.21 5.04 19.24
N LYS A 88 6.79 6.23 19.51
CA LYS A 88 6.07 7.50 19.38
C LYS A 88 5.60 7.73 17.95
N GLN A 89 6.45 7.46 16.96
CA GLN A 89 6.10 7.60 15.56
C GLN A 89 5.01 6.60 15.14
N ARG A 90 5.04 5.37 15.64
CA ARG A 90 3.99 4.36 15.38
C ARG A 90 2.63 4.80 15.90
N ARG A 91 2.59 5.40 17.10
CA ARG A 91 1.34 5.96 17.66
C ARG A 91 0.81 7.10 16.80
N ASN A 92 1.67 8.04 16.41
CA ASN A 92 1.29 9.18 15.58
C ASN A 92 0.83 8.77 14.17
N GLN A 93 1.44 7.74 13.55
CA GLN A 93 1.02 7.24 12.24
C GLN A 93 -0.41 6.68 12.25
N ASN A 94 -0.84 6.04 13.34
CA ASN A 94 -2.20 5.58 13.49
C ASN A 94 -3.21 6.74 13.55
N GLU A 95 -2.79 7.87 14.14
CA GLU A 95 -3.61 9.09 14.18
C GLU A 95 -3.62 9.82 12.83
N ASP A 96 -2.47 9.93 12.16
CA ASP A 96 -2.34 10.54 10.82
C ASP A 96 -3.02 9.71 9.72
N ALA A 97 -3.21 8.40 9.90
CA ALA A 97 -4.04 7.59 9.01
C ALA A 97 -5.50 8.08 8.94
N LEU A 98 -5.97 8.79 9.98
CA LEU A 98 -7.28 9.44 9.99
C LEU A 98 -7.25 10.78 9.22
N SER A 99 -6.14 11.51 9.29
CA SER A 99 -5.87 12.75 8.57
C SER A 99 -5.16 12.49 7.23
N SER A 100 -5.91 11.86 6.33
CA SER A 100 -5.44 11.36 5.05
C SER A 100 -4.56 12.36 4.26
N ARG A 101 -3.25 12.12 4.23
CA ARG A 101 -2.28 12.80 3.35
C ARG A 101 -2.67 12.58 1.88
N GLY A 102 -3.28 13.60 1.27
CA GLY A 102 -3.46 13.75 -0.18
C GLY A 102 -4.68 13.08 -0.82
N ASN A 103 -5.11 11.90 -0.37
CA ASN A 103 -6.24 11.16 -0.97
C ASN A 103 -7.41 10.98 0.00
N LEU A 104 -8.65 10.88 -0.50
CA LEU A 104 -9.80 10.55 0.36
C LEU A 104 -9.70 9.11 0.90
N PRO A 105 -10.07 8.85 2.16
CA PRO A 105 -10.14 7.48 2.67
C PRO A 105 -11.17 6.67 1.89
N SER A 106 -10.87 5.38 1.67
CA SER A 106 -11.72 4.45 0.91
C SER A 106 -13.15 4.42 1.44
N SER A 107 -13.34 4.61 2.75
CA SER A 107 -14.65 4.69 3.40
C SER A 107 -15.50 5.87 2.89
N LYS A 108 -14.91 7.06 2.72
CA LYS A 108 -15.60 8.23 2.17
C LYS A 108 -15.90 8.05 0.68
N VAL A 109 -14.94 7.54 -0.09
CA VAL A 109 -15.12 7.25 -1.52
C VAL A 109 -16.22 6.21 -1.74
N ASN A 110 -16.22 5.12 -0.97
CA ASN A 110 -17.23 4.06 -1.06
C ASN A 110 -18.64 4.56 -0.67
N LYS A 111 -18.75 5.50 0.28
CA LYS A 111 -20.04 6.16 0.56
C LYS A 111 -20.54 6.98 -0.62
N LEU A 112 -19.64 7.67 -1.33
CA LEU A 112 -19.98 8.46 -2.52
C LEU A 112 -20.40 7.57 -3.69
N LEU A 113 -19.61 6.53 -4.00
CA LEU A 113 -19.89 5.61 -5.10
C LEU A 113 -21.21 4.85 -4.93
N ARG A 114 -21.62 4.57 -3.68
CA ARG A 114 -22.95 3.98 -3.40
C ARG A 114 -24.12 4.91 -3.72
N ARG A 115 -23.92 6.23 -3.65
CA ARG A 115 -24.97 7.22 -4.01
C ARG A 115 -25.10 7.38 -5.53
N PHE A 116 -24.01 7.17 -6.25
CA PHE A 116 -23.94 7.28 -7.70
C PHE A 116 -23.36 5.99 -8.30
N PRO A 117 -24.12 4.88 -8.28
CA PRO A 117 -23.65 3.61 -8.79
C PRO A 117 -23.47 3.65 -10.31
N GLN A 118 -22.55 2.83 -10.82
CA GLN A 118 -22.33 2.67 -12.23
C GLN A 118 -23.54 1.96 -12.85
N ILE A 119 -24.31 2.67 -13.68
CA ILE A 119 -25.43 2.07 -14.43
C ILE A 119 -24.82 1.09 -15.45
N ARG A 120 -24.99 -0.22 -15.22
CA ARG A 120 -24.47 -1.29 -16.09
C ARG A 120 -25.50 -1.80 -17.09
N HIS A 121 -26.77 -1.50 -16.86
CA HIS A 121 -27.88 -1.86 -17.73
C HIS A 121 -28.81 -0.64 -17.84
N TYR A 122 -29.15 -0.25 -19.07
CA TYR A 122 -30.19 0.74 -19.34
C TYR A 122 -31.56 0.04 -19.20
N PRO A 123 -32.56 0.65 -18.56
CA PRO A 123 -33.92 0.10 -18.51
C PRO A 123 -34.59 0.07 -19.89
#